data_AF-A0A922SE03-F1
#
_entry.id   AF-A0A922SE03-F1
#
_cell.length_a   1.000
_cell.length_b   1.000
_cell.length_c   1.000
_cell.angle_alpha   90.00
_cell.angle_beta   90.00
_cell.angle_gamma   90.00
#
_symmetry.space_group_name_H-M   'P 1'
#
loop_
_entity.id
_entity.type
_entity.pdbx_description
1 polymer ?
#
loop_
_entity_poly.entity_id
_entity_poly.type
_entity_poly.pdbx_seq_one_letter_code
_entity_poly.pdbx_strand_id
1 'polypeptide(L)'
;MEEAKMMNLTRSIGVSNFNITQMQRLWENSMIKPAVLQIEVNPTITQNELVNWCHEHGVVVMGYSPFGAVLGRKKDGPQPRADHPLLQGLAHKYGKTVPQILLRYLLDRNIVAIPRSTNKQRIKQNIDILDFSLKPDEVQELSNFNVNYRLRTPVKWYDHPYFPFEKKNLTKAEIKYLIEHSKED
;
A
#
# COMPACT_ATOMS: atom_id res chain seq x y z
N MET A 1 -5.28 22.72 5.90
CA MET A 1 -3.99 21.99 5.88
C MET A 1 -2.83 22.90 5.57
N GLU A 2 -2.87 23.67 4.48
CA GLU A 2 -1.82 24.64 4.15
C GLU A 2 -1.61 25.69 5.25
N GLU A 3 -2.70 26.23 5.80
CA GLU A 3 -2.64 27.15 6.94
C GLU A 3 -1.94 26.55 8.16
N ALA A 4 -2.24 25.30 8.52
CA ALA A 4 -1.56 24.61 9.62
C ALA A 4 -0.04 24.48 9.36
N LYS A 5 0.37 24.32 8.10
CA LYS A 5 1.80 24.32 7.72
C LYS A 5 2.40 25.72 7.81
N MET A 6 1.69 26.76 7.34
CA MET A 6 2.15 28.16 7.41
C MET A 6 2.27 28.66 8.85
N MET A 7 1.37 28.22 9.74
CA MET A 7 1.42 28.47 11.18
C MET A 7 2.45 27.61 11.93
N ASN A 8 3.24 26.79 11.23
CA ASN A 8 4.22 25.87 11.81
C ASN A 8 3.66 24.84 12.80
N LEU A 9 2.37 24.50 12.71
CA LEU A 9 1.75 23.43 13.50
C LEU A 9 2.16 22.03 13.00
N THR A 10 2.65 21.96 11.75
CA THR A 10 3.21 20.74 11.17
C THR A 10 4.42 21.04 10.31
N ARG A 11 5.34 20.07 10.21
CA ARG A 11 6.49 20.13 9.31
C ARG A 11 6.12 19.81 7.87
N SER A 12 5.12 18.96 7.63
CA SER A 12 4.69 18.56 6.29
C SER A 12 3.21 18.26 6.26
N ILE A 13 2.60 18.36 5.08
CA ILE A 13 1.22 17.96 4.83
C ILE A 13 1.20 16.94 3.71
N GLY A 14 0.24 16.02 3.76
CA GLY A 14 0.06 14.96 2.79
C GLY A 14 -1.38 14.48 2.80
N VAL A 15 -1.67 13.49 1.98
CA VAL A 15 -3.00 12.90 1.84
C VAL A 15 -2.94 11.38 1.91
N SER A 16 -4.10 10.74 2.11
CA SER A 16 -4.21 9.29 2.18
C SER A 16 -5.41 8.83 1.37
N ASN A 17 -5.27 7.71 0.66
CA ASN A 17 -6.32 7.12 -0.18
C ASN A 17 -6.80 7.99 -1.34
N PHE A 18 -6.00 8.93 -1.82
CA PHE A 18 -6.35 9.71 -3.01
C PHE A 18 -6.00 8.90 -4.27
N ASN A 19 -6.92 8.88 -5.23
CA ASN A 19 -6.62 8.34 -6.57
C ASN A 19 -5.96 9.40 -7.47
N ILE A 20 -5.56 9.00 -8.68
CA ILE A 20 -4.83 9.89 -9.59
C ILE A 20 -5.62 11.17 -9.94
N THR A 21 -6.92 11.07 -10.22
CA THR A 21 -7.76 12.24 -10.51
C THR A 21 -7.87 13.18 -9.31
N GLN A 22 -7.99 12.64 -8.11
CA GLN A 22 -8.03 13.44 -6.87
C GLN A 22 -6.67 14.09 -6.58
N MET A 23 -5.57 13.38 -6.85
CA MET A 23 -4.21 13.90 -6.74
C MET A 23 -3.96 15.02 -7.75
N GLN A 24 -4.33 14.86 -9.01
CA GLN A 24 -4.23 15.90 -10.04
C GLN A 24 -5.01 17.15 -9.66
N ARG A 25 -6.28 16.99 -9.23
CA ARG A 25 -7.09 18.12 -8.75
C ARG A 25 -6.44 18.81 -7.56
N LEU A 26 -5.94 18.07 -6.58
CA LEU A 26 -5.22 18.64 -5.44
C LEU A 26 -3.97 19.38 -5.89
N TRP A 27 -3.23 18.80 -6.84
CA TRP A 27 -2.00 19.37 -7.39
C TRP A 27 -2.27 20.70 -8.07
N GLU A 28 -3.31 20.81 -8.90
CA GLU A 28 -3.65 22.04 -9.61
C GLU A 28 -4.11 23.16 -8.67
N ASN A 29 -4.73 22.81 -7.54
CA ASN A 29 -5.43 23.77 -6.67
C ASN A 29 -4.69 24.08 -5.35
N SER A 30 -3.53 23.48 -5.09
CA SER A 30 -2.77 23.72 -3.84
C SER A 30 -1.53 24.58 -4.08
N MET A 31 -1.28 25.55 -3.20
CA MET A 31 -0.04 26.32 -3.16
C MET A 31 1.10 25.47 -2.56
N ILE A 32 0.81 24.71 -1.50
CA ILE A 32 1.74 23.78 -0.86
C ILE A 32 1.38 22.38 -1.31
N LYS A 33 2.24 21.79 -2.16
CA LYS A 33 2.03 20.44 -2.69
C LYS A 33 2.10 19.38 -1.58
N PRO A 34 1.31 18.29 -1.68
CA PRO A 34 1.38 17.21 -0.69
C PRO A 34 2.75 16.55 -0.74
N ALA A 35 3.41 16.44 0.42
CA ALA A 35 4.71 15.78 0.52
C ALA A 35 4.60 14.25 0.43
N VAL A 36 3.46 13.70 0.83
CA VAL A 36 3.23 12.25 0.93
C VAL A 36 1.82 11.90 0.42
N LEU A 37 1.72 10.80 -0.32
CA LEU A 37 0.49 10.05 -0.56
C LEU A 37 0.57 8.68 0.14
N GLN A 38 -0.28 8.46 1.14
CA GLN A 38 -0.38 7.16 1.81
C GLN A 38 -1.49 6.29 1.16
N ILE A 39 -1.15 5.10 0.65
CA ILE A 39 -2.07 4.21 -0.07
C ILE A 39 -1.81 2.73 0.23
N GLU A 40 -2.77 1.85 -0.08
CA GLU A 40 -2.52 0.41 -0.07
C GLU A 40 -1.61 0.05 -1.23
N VAL A 41 -0.39 -0.40 -0.96
CA VAL A 41 0.49 -0.90 -2.02
C VAL A 41 1.31 -2.06 -1.49
N ASN A 42 1.29 -3.14 -2.25
CA ASN A 42 1.92 -4.43 -1.95
C ASN A 42 1.92 -5.26 -3.25
N PRO A 43 2.55 -6.45 -3.29
CA PRO A 43 2.61 -7.23 -4.53
C PRO A 43 1.25 -7.59 -5.16
N THR A 44 0.17 -7.68 -4.39
CA THR A 44 -1.17 -7.99 -4.92
C THR A 44 -1.96 -6.77 -5.41
N ILE A 45 -1.46 -5.56 -5.15
CA ILE A 45 -1.98 -4.29 -5.66
C ILE A 45 -0.82 -3.28 -5.83
N THR A 46 -0.19 -3.31 -6.99
CA THR A 46 1.09 -2.59 -7.21
C THR A 46 0.93 -1.09 -7.42
N GLN A 47 -0.24 -0.65 -7.90
CA GLN A 47 -0.59 0.75 -8.17
C GLN A 47 0.42 1.52 -9.03
N ASN A 48 0.99 0.86 -10.06
CA ASN A 48 2.09 1.41 -10.86
C ASN A 48 1.82 2.81 -11.42
N GLU A 49 0.63 3.06 -11.98
CA GLU A 49 0.26 4.37 -12.54
C GLU A 49 0.33 5.49 -11.49
N LEU A 50 -0.34 5.29 -10.34
CA LEU A 50 -0.39 6.26 -9.26
C LEU A 50 0.99 6.46 -8.59
N VAL A 51 1.76 5.38 -8.45
CA VAL A 51 3.12 5.43 -7.89
C VAL A 51 4.04 6.24 -8.81
N ASN A 52 4.03 5.95 -10.11
CA ASN A 52 4.84 6.67 -11.09
C ASN A 52 4.48 8.15 -11.13
N TRP A 53 3.17 8.47 -11.14
CA TRP A 53 2.71 9.86 -11.07
C TRP A 53 3.25 10.56 -9.82
N CYS A 54 3.22 9.91 -8.65
CA CYS A 54 3.78 10.49 -7.42
C CYS A 54 5.28 10.74 -7.53
N HIS A 55 6.04 9.78 -8.07
CA HIS A 55 7.49 9.94 -8.25
C HIS A 55 7.85 11.07 -9.21
N GLU A 56 7.15 11.18 -10.34
CA GLU A 56 7.33 12.27 -11.32
C GLU A 56 7.07 13.65 -10.71
N HIS A 57 6.16 13.73 -9.73
CA HIS A 57 5.78 14.96 -9.05
C HIS A 57 6.52 15.17 -7.72
N GLY A 58 7.49 14.32 -7.38
CA GLY A 58 8.24 14.43 -6.12
C GLY A 58 7.41 14.17 -4.85
N VAL A 59 6.26 13.48 -4.98
CA VAL A 59 5.42 13.05 -3.87
C VAL A 59 5.91 11.68 -3.38
N VAL A 60 6.21 11.57 -2.08
CA VAL A 60 6.61 10.30 -1.48
C VAL A 60 5.40 9.38 -1.35
N VAL A 61 5.50 8.14 -1.82
CA VAL A 61 4.46 7.13 -1.58
C VAL A 61 4.72 6.41 -0.28
N MET A 62 3.69 6.30 0.56
CA MET A 62 3.73 5.53 1.80
C MET A 62 2.73 4.36 1.74
N GLY A 63 3.24 3.13 1.80
CA GLY A 63 2.46 1.90 1.65
C GLY A 63 1.92 1.34 2.95
N TYR A 64 0.60 1.44 3.16
CA TYR A 64 -0.09 0.69 4.21
C TYR A 64 -0.47 -0.71 3.73
N SER A 65 -0.75 -1.62 4.69
CA SER A 65 -0.95 -3.05 4.43
C SER A 65 0.16 -3.64 3.55
N PRO A 66 1.45 -3.43 3.89
CA PRO A 66 2.57 -3.75 2.99
C PRO A 66 2.70 -5.25 2.69
N PHE A 67 2.11 -6.11 3.52
CA PHE A 67 2.09 -7.55 3.33
C PHE A 67 0.93 -8.06 2.45
N GLY A 68 -0.03 -7.19 2.11
CA GLY A 68 -1.15 -7.48 1.23
C GLY A 68 -1.94 -8.74 1.59
N ALA A 69 -2.49 -9.40 0.55
CA ALA A 69 -3.11 -10.71 0.70
C ALA A 69 -2.09 -11.81 1.00
N VAL A 70 -0.82 -11.66 0.63
CA VAL A 70 0.24 -12.68 0.79
C VAL A 70 0.33 -13.21 2.22
N LEU A 71 0.36 -12.30 3.20
CA LEU A 71 0.31 -12.63 4.64
C LEU A 71 -1.02 -12.26 5.30
N GLY A 72 -2.03 -11.89 4.49
CA GLY A 72 -3.34 -11.47 4.95
C GLY A 72 -4.10 -12.62 5.62
N ARG A 73 -4.93 -12.33 6.63
CA ARG A 73 -5.71 -13.35 7.35
C ARG A 73 -6.91 -13.89 6.56
N LYS A 74 -7.30 -13.22 5.48
CA LYS A 74 -8.39 -13.64 4.58
C LYS A 74 -7.95 -14.92 3.86
N LYS A 75 -8.62 -16.04 4.15
CA LYS A 75 -8.33 -17.35 3.57
C LYS A 75 -8.68 -17.42 2.08
N ASP A 76 -9.65 -16.60 1.68
CA ASP A 76 -10.16 -16.37 0.34
C ASP A 76 -9.37 -15.27 -0.42
N GLY A 77 -8.27 -14.77 0.15
CA GLY A 77 -7.38 -13.85 -0.56
C GLY A 77 -6.74 -14.52 -1.78
N PRO A 78 -6.43 -13.76 -2.84
CA PRO A 78 -5.78 -14.32 -4.02
C PRO A 78 -4.39 -14.86 -3.70
N GLN A 79 -3.93 -15.78 -4.55
CA GLN A 79 -2.52 -16.12 -4.63
C GLN A 79 -1.72 -14.89 -5.13
N PRO A 80 -0.43 -14.79 -4.80
CA PRO A 80 0.38 -15.75 -4.04
C PRO A 80 0.16 -15.65 -2.52
N ARG A 81 0.43 -16.75 -1.82
CA ARG A 81 0.55 -16.83 -0.36
C ARG A 81 2.02 -16.97 0.06
N ALA A 82 2.28 -16.93 1.36
CA ALA A 82 3.65 -16.95 1.91
C ALA A 82 4.52 -18.12 1.43
N ASP A 83 3.90 -19.25 1.10
CA ASP A 83 4.50 -20.50 0.61
C ASP A 83 4.79 -20.50 -0.90
N HIS A 84 4.48 -19.41 -1.62
CA HIS A 84 4.75 -19.33 -3.05
C HIS A 84 6.25 -19.54 -3.35
N PRO A 85 6.62 -20.41 -4.33
CA PRO A 85 8.01 -20.79 -4.58
C PRO A 85 8.96 -19.60 -4.80
N LEU A 86 8.53 -18.58 -5.55
CA LEU A 86 9.33 -17.36 -5.74
C LEU A 86 9.66 -16.65 -4.41
N LEU A 87 8.67 -16.50 -3.51
CA LEU A 87 8.87 -15.82 -2.24
C LEU A 87 9.82 -16.61 -1.33
N GLN A 88 9.66 -17.94 -1.29
CA GLN A 88 10.54 -18.83 -0.54
C GLN A 88 11.96 -18.84 -1.12
N GLY A 89 12.09 -18.86 -2.45
CA GLY A 89 13.37 -18.80 -3.16
C GLY A 89 14.12 -17.51 -2.88
N LEU A 90 13.44 -16.35 -2.95
CA LEU A 90 14.04 -15.06 -2.60
C LEU A 90 14.42 -14.99 -1.11
N ALA A 91 13.53 -15.45 -0.22
CA ALA A 91 13.81 -15.52 1.21
C ALA A 91 15.09 -16.34 1.49
N HIS A 92 15.21 -17.53 0.90
CA HIS A 92 16.41 -18.36 1.01
C HIS A 92 17.65 -17.68 0.42
N LYS A 93 17.55 -17.15 -0.81
CA LYS A 93 18.66 -16.49 -1.50
C LYS A 93 19.29 -15.35 -0.69
N TYR A 94 18.46 -14.55 -0.03
CA TYR A 94 18.91 -13.40 0.75
C TYR A 94 19.14 -13.72 2.24
N GLY A 95 18.86 -14.95 2.69
CA GLY A 95 18.90 -15.29 4.11
C GLY A 95 17.91 -14.49 4.95
N LYS A 96 16.75 -14.15 4.37
CA LYS A 96 15.71 -13.31 4.97
C LYS A 96 14.38 -14.08 5.05
N THR A 97 13.38 -13.48 5.70
CA THR A 97 12.01 -14.01 5.76
C THR A 97 11.15 -13.44 4.64
N VAL A 98 10.05 -14.12 4.28
CA VAL A 98 9.07 -13.60 3.31
C VAL A 98 8.55 -12.19 3.67
N PRO A 99 8.17 -11.87 4.92
CA PRO A 99 7.86 -10.50 5.31
C PRO A 99 8.94 -9.47 4.95
N GLN A 100 10.22 -9.81 5.15
CA GLN A 100 11.34 -8.93 4.80
C GLN A 100 11.46 -8.75 3.29
N ILE A 101 11.26 -9.79 2.49
CA ILE A 101 11.21 -9.69 1.02
C ILE A 101 10.08 -8.74 0.58
N LEU A 102 8.88 -8.87 1.16
CA LEU A 102 7.74 -8.01 0.82
C LEU A 102 7.97 -6.54 1.20
N LEU A 103 8.65 -6.27 2.31
CA LEU A 103 9.00 -4.90 2.72
C LEU A 103 10.12 -4.33 1.85
N ARG A 104 11.14 -5.14 1.56
CA ARG A 104 12.25 -4.75 0.68
C ARG A 104 11.75 -4.43 -0.71
N TYR A 105 10.81 -5.20 -1.24
CA TYR A 105 10.13 -4.93 -2.51
C TYR A 105 9.57 -3.50 -2.59
N LEU A 106 8.87 -3.04 -1.55
CA LEU A 106 8.35 -1.67 -1.53
C LEU A 106 9.49 -0.65 -1.47
N LEU A 107 10.52 -0.92 -0.67
CA LEU A 107 11.67 -0.04 -0.54
C LEU A 107 12.47 0.09 -1.87
N ASP A 108 12.70 -1.01 -2.58
CA ASP A 108 13.34 -1.01 -3.91
C ASP A 108 12.50 -0.31 -4.98
N ARG A 109 11.18 -0.19 -4.76
CA ARG A 109 10.28 0.63 -5.58
C ARG A 109 10.21 2.09 -5.11
N ASN A 110 11.09 2.53 -4.22
CA ASN A 110 11.07 3.88 -3.63
C ASN A 110 9.71 4.21 -2.96
N ILE A 111 9.17 3.24 -2.22
CA ILE A 111 7.93 3.35 -1.44
C ILE A 111 8.25 3.11 0.04
N VAL A 112 7.81 4.03 0.90
CA VAL A 112 7.95 3.88 2.36
C VAL A 112 6.94 2.85 2.87
N ALA A 113 7.40 1.69 3.33
CA ALA A 113 6.52 0.68 3.94
C ALA A 113 6.25 0.98 5.43
N ILE A 114 5.00 0.86 5.86
CA ILE A 114 4.60 1.06 7.29
C ILE A 114 3.96 -0.20 7.91
N PRO A 115 4.74 -1.27 8.15
CA PRO A 115 4.22 -2.49 8.76
C PRO A 115 3.89 -2.29 10.24
N ARG A 116 2.71 -2.76 10.68
CA ARG A 116 2.34 -2.81 12.10
C ARG A 116 2.76 -4.14 12.72
N SER A 117 3.36 -4.10 13.90
CA SER A 117 3.51 -5.27 14.78
C SER A 117 3.58 -4.85 16.25
N THR A 118 3.07 -5.70 17.14
CA THR A 118 3.26 -5.59 18.60
C THR A 118 4.24 -6.65 19.13
N ASN A 119 4.74 -7.53 18.25
CA ASN A 119 5.70 -8.57 18.62
C ASN A 119 7.12 -8.05 18.40
N LYS A 120 7.94 -8.03 19.46
CA LYS A 120 9.30 -7.49 19.46
C LYS A 120 10.20 -8.11 18.37
N GLN A 121 10.13 -9.43 18.17
CA GLN A 121 10.95 -10.11 17.17
C GLN A 121 10.56 -9.69 15.75
N ARG A 122 9.26 -9.60 15.45
CA ARG A 122 8.77 -9.12 14.16
C ARG A 122 9.12 -7.64 13.92
N ILE A 123 9.08 -6.79 14.94
CA ILE A 123 9.52 -5.39 14.82
C ILE A 123 10.99 -5.34 14.39
N LYS A 124 11.85 -6.13 15.06
CA LYS A 124 13.28 -6.22 14.69
C LYS A 124 13.47 -6.71 13.25
N GLN A 125 12.77 -7.77 12.85
CA GLN A 125 12.82 -8.31 11.48
C GLN A 125 12.34 -7.31 10.43
N ASN A 126 11.25 -6.58 10.70
CA ASN A 126 10.70 -5.61 9.74
C ASN A 126 11.66 -4.44 9.45
N ILE A 127 12.55 -4.11 10.39
CA ILE A 127 13.58 -3.06 10.23
C ILE A 127 14.81 -3.61 9.50
N ASP A 128 15.11 -4.90 9.68
CA ASP A 128 16.25 -5.60 9.10
C ASP A 128 16.05 -5.91 7.59
N ILE A 129 15.94 -4.85 6.80
CA ILE A 129 15.73 -4.89 5.34
C ILE A 129 16.65 -3.95 4.55
N LEU A 130 17.60 -3.30 5.24
CA LEU A 130 18.48 -2.28 4.68
C LEU A 130 19.84 -2.84 4.24
N ASP A 131 20.18 -4.05 4.66
CA ASP A 131 21.44 -4.74 4.40
C ASP A 131 21.43 -5.57 3.10
N PHE A 132 20.32 -5.55 2.35
CA PHE A 132 20.19 -6.18 1.04
C PHE A 132 19.29 -5.36 0.12
N SER A 133 19.34 -5.68 -1.17
CA SER A 133 18.45 -5.15 -2.20
C SER A 133 18.05 -6.25 -3.18
N LEU A 134 16.80 -6.19 -3.65
CA LEU A 134 16.33 -7.03 -4.74
C LEU A 134 16.90 -6.51 -6.06
N LYS A 135 17.19 -7.42 -6.99
CA LYS A 135 17.54 -7.06 -8.36
C LYS A 135 16.32 -6.48 -9.09
N PRO A 136 16.51 -5.62 -10.10
CA PRO A 136 15.41 -5.10 -10.90
C PRO A 136 14.46 -6.17 -11.43
N ASP A 137 15.01 -7.30 -11.92
CA ASP A 137 14.20 -8.41 -12.43
C ASP A 137 13.36 -9.06 -11.32
N GLU A 138 13.87 -9.17 -10.09
CA GLU A 138 13.13 -9.75 -8.96
C GLU A 138 12.02 -8.80 -8.47
N VAL A 139 12.27 -7.49 -8.50
CA VAL A 139 11.23 -6.48 -8.26
C VAL A 139 10.14 -6.60 -9.33
N GLN A 140 10.50 -6.86 -10.58
CA GLN A 140 9.54 -7.08 -11.65
C GLN A 140 8.76 -8.39 -11.46
N GLU A 141 9.42 -9.49 -11.11
CA GLU A 141 8.78 -10.78 -10.81
C GLU A 141 7.76 -10.65 -9.67
N LEU A 142 8.10 -9.95 -8.59
CA LEU A 142 7.16 -9.66 -7.51
C LEU A 142 6.01 -8.75 -7.95
N SER A 143 6.27 -7.81 -8.86
CA SER A 143 5.22 -6.94 -9.41
C SER A 143 4.24 -7.70 -10.31
N ASN A 144 4.63 -8.84 -10.88
CA ASN A 144 3.75 -9.70 -11.67
C ASN A 144 2.70 -10.43 -10.81
N PHE A 145 2.81 -10.37 -9.48
CA PHE A 145 1.74 -10.81 -8.57
C PHE A 145 0.53 -9.89 -8.52
N ASN A 146 0.58 -8.75 -9.23
CA ASN A 146 -0.50 -7.79 -9.23
C ASN A 146 -1.78 -8.42 -9.80
N VAL A 147 -2.84 -8.40 -8.99
CA VAL A 147 -4.18 -8.81 -9.39
C VAL A 147 -5.22 -7.72 -9.07
N ASN A 148 -4.74 -6.49 -8.84
CA ASN A 148 -5.55 -5.34 -8.40
C ASN A 148 -6.43 -5.66 -7.18
N TYR A 149 -5.94 -6.54 -6.29
CA TYR A 149 -6.69 -6.96 -5.11
C TYR A 149 -6.42 -6.01 -3.95
N ARG A 150 -7.42 -5.21 -3.62
CA ARG A 150 -7.44 -4.35 -2.42
C ARG A 150 -7.93 -5.14 -1.20
N LEU A 151 -7.09 -5.25 -0.18
CA LEU A 151 -7.42 -5.88 1.10
C LEU A 151 -8.40 -5.00 1.91
N ARG A 152 -8.19 -3.68 1.87
CA ARG A 152 -8.96 -2.67 2.62
C ARG A 152 -9.87 -1.88 1.69
N THR A 153 -11.09 -2.38 1.51
CA THR A 153 -12.16 -1.64 0.83
C THR A 153 -13.08 -1.06 1.89
N PRO A 154 -13.19 0.27 2.05
CA PRO A 154 -14.07 0.88 3.03
C PRO A 154 -15.49 0.91 2.51
N VAL A 155 -16.16 -0.25 2.57
CA VAL A 155 -17.49 -0.47 2.00
C VAL A 155 -18.55 0.47 2.61
N LYS A 156 -18.34 0.95 3.84
CA LYS A 156 -19.18 1.96 4.50
C LYS A 156 -19.33 3.26 3.70
N TRP A 157 -18.37 3.60 2.84
CA TRP A 157 -18.35 4.85 2.07
C TRP A 157 -18.49 4.62 0.57
N TYR A 158 -18.95 3.44 0.15
CA TYR A 158 -18.98 3.03 -1.27
C TYR A 158 -19.80 3.98 -2.17
N ASP A 159 -20.88 4.56 -1.63
CA ASP A 159 -21.75 5.49 -2.35
C ASP A 159 -21.30 6.95 -2.24
N HIS A 160 -20.20 7.25 -1.53
CA HIS A 160 -19.69 8.61 -1.40
C HIS A 160 -19.23 9.15 -2.77
N PRO A 161 -19.56 10.41 -3.13
CA PRO A 161 -19.20 10.99 -4.43
C PRO A 161 -17.69 11.05 -4.68
N TYR A 162 -16.89 11.07 -3.61
CA TYR A 162 -15.43 11.04 -3.67
C TYR A 162 -14.83 9.70 -3.24
N PHE A 163 -15.58 8.60 -3.33
CA PHE A 163 -15.03 7.27 -3.10
C PHE A 163 -13.84 7.04 -4.06
N PRO A 164 -12.63 6.80 -3.55
CA PRO A 164 -11.42 6.91 -4.36
C PRO A 164 -11.11 5.66 -5.18
N PHE A 165 -11.74 4.53 -4.90
CA PHE A 165 -11.37 3.25 -5.47
C PHE A 165 -12.33 2.81 -6.57
N GLU A 166 -11.87 1.92 -7.45
CA GLU A 166 -12.70 1.29 -8.45
C GLU A 166 -13.91 0.59 -7.81
N LYS A 167 -15.11 0.92 -8.29
CA LYS A 167 -16.34 0.31 -7.81
C LYS A 167 -16.49 -1.08 -8.42
N LYS A 168 -16.45 -2.10 -7.56
CA LYS A 168 -16.74 -3.50 -7.89
C LYS A 168 -18.22 -3.84 -8.17
N ASN A 169 -19.05 -2.86 -8.57
CA ASN A 169 -20.50 -3.02 -8.81
C ASN A 169 -21.27 -3.79 -7.72
N LEU A 170 -20.94 -3.55 -6.45
CA LEU A 170 -21.61 -4.21 -5.33
C LEU A 170 -23.07 -3.76 -5.25
N THR A 171 -23.99 -4.71 -5.07
CA THR A 171 -25.39 -4.45 -4.78
C THR A 171 -25.55 -3.83 -3.39
N LYS A 172 -26.66 -3.13 -3.15
CA LYS A 172 -26.99 -2.60 -1.80
C LYS A 172 -27.02 -3.69 -0.73
N ALA A 173 -27.46 -4.90 -1.08
CA ALA A 173 -27.49 -6.04 -0.18
C ALA A 173 -26.07 -6.51 0.18
N GLU A 174 -25.17 -6.61 -0.81
CA GLU A 174 -23.76 -6.96 -0.58
C GLU A 174 -23.04 -5.89 0.24
N ILE A 175 -23.26 -4.61 -0.05
CA ILE A 175 -22.72 -3.49 0.73
C ILE A 175 -23.18 -3.61 2.19
N LYS A 176 -24.48 -3.80 2.42
CA LYS A 176 -25.05 -3.97 3.76
C LYS A 176 -24.44 -5.17 4.48
N TYR A 177 -24.40 -6.33 3.81
CA TYR A 177 -23.80 -7.56 4.36
C TYR A 177 -22.33 -7.34 4.77
N LEU A 178 -21.53 -6.73 3.88
CA LEU A 178 -20.12 -6.43 4.13
C LEU A 178 -19.93 -5.43 5.27
N ILE A 179 -20.82 -4.45 5.43
CA ILE A 179 -20.77 -3.51 6.56
C ILE A 179 -21.10 -4.21 7.88
N GLU A 180 -22.12 -5.05 7.92
CA GLU A 180 -22.56 -5.77 9.13
C GLU A 180 -21.54 -6.83 9.56
N HIS A 181 -20.82 -7.43 8.61
CA HIS A 181 -19.83 -8.48 8.84
C HIS A 181 -18.38 -7.98 8.74
N SER A 182 -18.21 -6.67 8.53
CA SER A 182 -16.92 -5.99 8.59
C SER A 182 -16.47 -5.98 10.05
N LYS A 183 -15.57 -6.91 10.39
CA LYS A 183 -14.71 -6.78 11.57
C LYS A 183 -13.66 -5.70 11.30
N GLU A 184 -14.07 -4.45 11.22
CA GLU A 184 -13.13 -3.31 11.26
C GLU A 184 -13.42 -2.49 12.51
N ASP A 185 -12.65 -2.81 13.56
CA ASP A 185 -11.66 -1.92 14.18
C ASP A 185 -10.24 -2.46 13.88
#